data_AF-A0A925PNX9-F1
#
_entry.id   AF-A0A925PNX9-F1
#
_cell.length_a   1.000
_cell.length_b   1.000
_cell.length_c   1.000
_cell.angle_alpha   90.00
_cell.angle_beta   90.00
_cell.angle_gamma   90.00
#
_symmetry.space_group_name_H-M   'P 1'
#
loop_
_entity.id
_entity.type
_entity.pdbx_description
1 polymer ?
#
loop_
_entity_poly.entity_id
_entity_poly.type
_entity_poly.pdbx_seq_one_letter_code
_entity_poly.pdbx_strand_id
1 'polypeptide(L)'
;MSETFSPQAAADLARENFRKAAKEFESFKLDTTVPESVRALAEKTVNQSREAYERGKDALEESIDALERSFDAAGQGATAFNRKLIDLGQRNLNSVFDLAKSLAGAKNLAEIVELQSAFIRRQFDVFASQASEIRALTSKIAADTTEPIKSQVTRSLDSIKKA
;
A
#
# COMPACT_ATOMS: atom_id res chain seq x y z
N MET A 1 12.71 6.65 -36.74
CA MET A 1 11.24 6.63 -36.64
C MET A 1 10.90 6.50 -35.17
N SER A 2 10.50 7.61 -34.54
CA SER A 2 10.08 7.64 -33.15
C SER A 2 8.62 7.22 -33.10
N GLU A 3 8.34 5.97 -32.76
CA GLU A 3 6.98 5.54 -32.46
C GLU A 3 6.54 6.30 -31.21
N THR A 4 5.75 7.35 -31.43
CA THR A 4 5.04 8.04 -30.37
C THR A 4 4.13 7.02 -29.70
N PHE A 5 4.47 6.64 -28.47
CA PHE A 5 3.59 5.87 -27.60
C PHE A 5 2.35 6.72 -27.33
N SER A 6 1.35 6.62 -28.20
CA SER A 6 0.06 7.28 -28.02
C SER A 6 -0.71 6.52 -26.95
N PRO A 7 -1.19 7.17 -25.88
CA PRO A 7 -2.05 6.55 -24.88
C PRO A 7 -3.27 5.86 -25.50
N GLN A 8 -3.75 6.39 -26.63
CA GLN A 8 -4.85 5.81 -27.39
C GLN A 8 -4.47 4.47 -28.03
N ALA A 9 -3.31 4.40 -28.67
CA ALA A 9 -2.80 3.17 -29.29
C ALA A 9 -2.52 2.08 -28.24
N ALA A 10 -2.00 2.45 -27.06
CA ALA A 10 -1.81 1.53 -25.95
C ALA A 10 -3.13 1.00 -25.38
N ALA A 11 -4.15 1.87 -25.25
CA ALA A 11 -5.48 1.48 -24.80
C ALA A 11 -6.18 0.54 -25.79
N ASP A 12 -6.03 0.80 -27.10
CA ASP A 12 -6.62 -0.03 -28.14
C ASP A 12 -5.93 -1.40 -28.23
N LEU A 13 -4.60 -1.43 -28.12
CA LEU A 13 -3.83 -2.69 -28.04
C LEU A 13 -4.21 -3.52 -26.81
N ALA A 14 -4.40 -2.88 -25.65
CA ALA A 14 -4.84 -3.56 -24.43
C ALA A 14 -6.25 -4.16 -24.58
N ARG A 15 -7.17 -3.44 -25.21
CA ARG A 15 -8.53 -3.94 -25.50
C ARG A 15 -8.52 -5.11 -26.47
N GLU A 16 -7.68 -5.05 -27.50
CA GLU A 16 -7.54 -6.12 -28.49
C GLU A 16 -6.97 -7.39 -27.85
N ASN A 17 -5.91 -7.26 -27.07
CA ASN A 17 -5.31 -8.37 -26.33
C ASN A 17 -6.31 -9.01 -25.35
N PHE A 18 -7.10 -8.19 -24.65
CA PHE A 18 -8.14 -8.68 -23.73
C PHE A 18 -9.24 -9.46 -24.46
N ARG A 19 -9.70 -8.95 -25.61
CA ARG A 19 -10.68 -9.65 -26.47
C ARG A 19 -10.16 -10.97 -27.00
N LYS A 20 -8.89 -11.03 -27.40
CA LYS A 20 -8.26 -12.24 -27.91
C LYS A 20 -8.14 -13.31 -26.82
N ALA A 21 -7.67 -12.90 -25.64
CA ALA A 21 -7.60 -13.78 -24.47
C ALA A 21 -8.99 -14.31 -24.07
N ALA A 22 -10.04 -13.46 -24.10
CA ALA A 22 -11.41 -13.88 -23.80
C ALA A 22 -11.92 -14.94 -24.79
N LYS A 23 -11.68 -14.76 -26.11
CA LYS A 23 -12.06 -15.75 -27.13
C LYS A 23 -11.30 -17.07 -26.99
N GLU A 24 -10.01 -17.02 -26.71
CA GLU A 24 -9.22 -18.23 -26.44
C GLU A 24 -9.76 -18.95 -25.20
N PHE A 25 -10.07 -18.21 -24.14
CA PHE A 25 -10.63 -18.77 -22.92
C PHE A 25 -12.01 -19.41 -23.14
N GLU A 26 -12.90 -18.79 -23.92
CA GLU A 26 -14.20 -19.37 -24.31
C GLU A 26 -14.04 -20.65 -25.17
N SER A 27 -12.97 -20.76 -25.95
CA SER A 27 -12.69 -21.94 -26.78
C SER A 27 -12.29 -23.16 -25.94
N PHE A 28 -11.68 -22.93 -24.77
CA PHE A 28 -11.44 -23.96 -23.78
C PHE A 28 -12.73 -24.20 -22.98
N LYS A 29 -13.49 -25.23 -23.35
CA LYS A 29 -14.68 -25.71 -22.59
C LYS A 29 -14.30 -26.34 -21.24
N LEU A 30 -13.55 -25.61 -20.43
CA LEU A 30 -13.17 -26.02 -19.08
C LEU A 30 -14.34 -25.79 -18.13
N ASP A 31 -14.59 -26.73 -17.23
CA ASP A 31 -15.40 -26.43 -16.05
C ASP A 31 -14.61 -25.44 -15.19
N THR A 32 -14.99 -24.17 -15.27
CA THR A 32 -14.31 -23.07 -14.57
C THR A 32 -14.81 -22.91 -13.14
N THR A 33 -15.74 -23.75 -12.68
CA THR A 33 -16.34 -23.69 -11.36
C THR A 33 -15.34 -24.08 -10.29
N VAL A 34 -15.23 -23.27 -9.24
CA VAL A 34 -14.46 -23.62 -8.04
C VAL A 34 -15.34 -24.44 -7.10
N PRO A 35 -14.94 -25.67 -6.71
CA PRO A 35 -15.73 -26.49 -5.78
C PRO A 35 -15.93 -25.81 -4.43
N GLU A 36 -17.10 -26.03 -3.82
CA GLU A 36 -17.45 -25.42 -2.53
C GLU A 36 -16.49 -25.80 -1.40
N SER A 37 -16.02 -27.06 -1.36
CA SER A 37 -15.05 -27.52 -0.37
C SER A 37 -13.71 -26.78 -0.46
N VAL A 38 -13.28 -26.43 -1.68
CA VAL A 38 -12.07 -25.65 -1.92
C VAL A 38 -12.25 -24.21 -1.43
N ARG A 39 -13.40 -23.59 -1.75
CA ARG A 39 -13.72 -22.24 -1.26
C ARG A 39 -13.78 -22.18 0.26
N ALA A 40 -14.49 -23.12 0.89
CA ALA A 40 -14.62 -23.18 2.35
C ALA A 40 -13.26 -23.37 3.05
N LEU A 41 -12.39 -24.22 2.50
CA LEU A 41 -11.04 -24.39 3.01
C LEU A 41 -10.22 -23.10 2.87
N ALA A 42 -10.26 -22.47 1.68
CA ALA A 42 -9.56 -21.22 1.42
C ALA A 42 -10.03 -20.08 2.34
N GLU A 43 -11.34 -19.91 2.52
CA GLU A 43 -11.93 -18.91 3.42
C GLU A 43 -11.45 -19.13 4.86
N LYS A 44 -11.48 -20.38 5.33
CA LYS A 44 -10.97 -20.73 6.65
C LYS A 44 -9.49 -20.38 6.80
N THR A 45 -8.66 -20.75 5.84
CA THR A 45 -7.22 -20.45 5.86
C THR A 45 -6.96 -18.95 5.87
N VAL A 46 -7.62 -18.17 5.01
CA VAL A 46 -7.47 -16.72 4.97
C VAL A 46 -7.86 -16.09 6.30
N ASN A 47 -8.99 -16.52 6.89
CA ASN A 47 -9.45 -16.00 8.17
C ASN A 47 -8.47 -16.32 9.30
N GLN A 48 -7.97 -17.55 9.38
CA GLN A 48 -6.98 -17.97 10.39
C GLN A 48 -5.65 -17.21 10.25
N SER A 49 -5.17 -17.03 9.02
CA SER A 49 -3.94 -16.27 8.75
C SER A 49 -4.10 -14.80 9.11
N ARG A 50 -5.25 -14.18 8.78
CA ARG A 50 -5.54 -12.80 9.17
C ARG A 50 -5.61 -12.65 10.68
N GLU A 51 -6.29 -13.55 11.39
CA GLU A 51 -6.39 -13.50 12.85
C GLU A 51 -5.01 -13.61 13.53
N ALA A 52 -4.16 -14.53 13.06
CA ALA A 52 -2.80 -14.66 13.57
C ALA A 52 -1.95 -13.40 13.32
N TYR A 53 -2.12 -12.78 12.15
CA TYR A 53 -1.48 -11.52 11.80
C TYR A 53 -1.92 -10.37 12.72
N GLU A 54 -3.23 -10.17 12.92
CA GLU A 54 -3.74 -9.09 13.78
C GLU A 54 -3.22 -9.23 15.23
N ARG A 55 -3.21 -10.45 15.79
CA ARG A 55 -2.64 -10.70 17.12
C ARG A 55 -1.16 -10.33 17.22
N GLY A 56 -0.37 -10.62 16.18
CA GLY A 56 1.04 -10.26 16.15
C GLY A 56 1.28 -8.75 15.96
N LYS A 57 0.42 -8.11 15.15
CA LYS A 57 0.47 -6.68 14.85
C LYS A 57 0.27 -5.85 16.13
N ASP A 58 -0.73 -6.17 16.93
CA ASP A 58 -1.06 -5.40 18.14
C ASP A 58 0.10 -5.42 19.15
N ALA A 59 0.74 -6.58 19.36
CA ALA A 59 1.90 -6.71 20.24
C ALA A 59 3.13 -5.92 19.74
N LEU A 60 3.32 -5.87 18.41
CA LEU A 60 4.38 -5.10 17.79
C LEU A 60 4.14 -3.59 17.93
N GLU A 61 2.91 -3.12 17.73
CA GLU A 61 2.55 -1.70 17.87
C GLU A 61 2.79 -1.19 19.30
N GLU A 62 2.40 -1.95 20.32
CA GLU A 62 2.67 -1.60 21.72
C GLU A 62 4.18 -1.47 22.01
N SER A 63 4.97 -2.40 21.46
CA SER A 63 6.43 -2.39 21.63
C SER A 63 7.09 -1.20 20.93
N ILE A 64 6.61 -0.85 19.74
CA ILE A 64 7.07 0.34 19.01
C ILE A 64 6.74 1.58 19.82
N ASP A 65 5.48 1.78 20.24
CA ASP A 65 5.04 2.93 21.03
C ASP A 65 5.88 3.16 22.29
N ALA A 66 6.27 2.08 23.00
CA ALA A 66 7.14 2.17 24.16
C ALA A 66 8.56 2.66 23.79
N LEU A 67 9.11 2.17 22.67
CA LEU A 67 10.42 2.57 22.17
C LEU A 67 10.43 4.02 21.67
N GLU A 68 9.37 4.47 20.98
CA GLU A 68 9.29 5.84 20.45
C GLU A 68 9.39 6.89 21.56
N ARG A 69 8.76 6.63 22.73
CA ARG A 69 8.79 7.53 23.89
C ARG A 69 10.19 7.70 24.50
N SER A 70 11.15 6.86 24.14
CA SER A 70 12.51 6.86 24.70
C SER A 70 13.53 7.65 23.86
N PHE A 71 13.14 8.21 22.71
CA PHE A 71 14.05 8.93 21.80
C PHE A 71 13.92 10.46 21.88
N ASP A 72 15.05 11.17 21.79
CA ASP A 72 15.09 12.64 21.66
C ASP A 72 14.62 13.12 20.28
N ALA A 73 14.43 14.44 20.10
CA ALA A 73 13.86 15.06 18.90
C ALA A 73 14.53 14.64 17.56
N ALA A 74 15.85 14.49 17.53
CA ALA A 74 16.56 13.99 16.33
C ALA A 74 16.24 12.52 16.04
N GLY A 75 16.03 11.71 17.08
CA GLY A 75 15.58 10.32 16.97
C GLY A 75 14.10 10.22 16.56
N GLN A 76 13.26 11.17 16.98
CA GLN A 76 11.83 11.21 16.64
C GLN A 76 11.58 11.29 15.12
N GLY A 77 12.45 11.98 14.36
CA GLY A 77 12.34 12.01 12.89
C GLY A 77 12.56 10.64 12.25
N ALA A 78 13.61 9.94 12.66
CA ALA A 78 13.90 8.57 12.20
C ALA A 78 12.81 7.58 12.64
N THR A 79 12.34 7.71 13.87
CA THR A 79 11.22 6.93 14.43
C THR A 79 9.94 7.14 13.62
N ALA A 80 9.54 8.38 13.36
CA ALA A 80 8.35 8.70 12.56
C ALA A 80 8.44 8.14 11.12
N PHE A 81 9.64 8.20 10.51
CA PHE A 81 9.86 7.59 9.20
C PHE A 81 9.71 6.07 9.22
N ASN A 82 10.33 5.38 10.20
CA ASN A 82 10.18 3.93 10.36
C ASN A 82 8.73 3.53 10.64
N ARG A 83 8.03 4.26 11.52
CA ARG A 83 6.59 4.04 11.77
C ARG A 83 5.79 4.17 10.50
N LYS A 84 6.15 5.13 9.63
CA LYS A 84 5.47 5.29 8.34
C LYS A 84 5.66 4.09 7.43
N LEU A 85 6.87 3.52 7.36
CA LEU A 85 7.13 2.31 6.58
C LEU A 85 6.33 1.11 7.11
N ILE A 86 6.22 0.99 8.43
CA ILE A 86 5.42 -0.07 9.07
C ILE A 86 3.94 0.09 8.73
N ASP A 87 3.37 1.29 8.88
CA ASP A 87 2.00 1.62 8.48
C ASP A 87 1.72 1.27 7.01
N LEU A 88 2.63 1.65 6.10
CA LEU A 88 2.52 1.32 4.68
C LEU A 88 2.54 -0.20 4.45
N GLY A 89 3.42 -0.92 5.13
CA GLY A 89 3.48 -2.37 5.10
C GLY A 89 2.18 -3.02 5.58
N GLN A 90 1.63 -2.55 6.71
CA GLN A 90 0.37 -3.03 7.25
C GLN A 90 -0.81 -2.79 6.30
N ARG A 91 -0.92 -1.59 5.71
CA ARG A 91 -1.96 -1.29 4.70
C ARG A 91 -1.84 -2.16 3.46
N ASN A 92 -0.61 -2.47 3.03
CA ASN A 92 -0.38 -3.38 1.90
C ASN A 92 -0.78 -4.81 2.25
N LEU A 93 -0.39 -5.33 3.42
CA LEU A 93 -0.78 -6.67 3.88
C LEU A 93 -2.31 -6.80 4.02
N ASN A 94 -2.96 -5.77 4.58
CA ASN A 94 -4.43 -5.73 4.67
C ASN A 94 -5.10 -5.79 3.29
N SER A 95 -4.56 -5.08 2.31
CA SER A 95 -5.07 -5.12 0.94
C SER A 95 -4.91 -6.50 0.29
N VAL A 96 -3.81 -7.19 0.58
CA VAL A 96 -3.59 -8.58 0.12
C VAL A 96 -4.56 -9.56 0.79
N PHE A 97 -4.80 -9.43 2.09
CA PHE A 97 -5.79 -10.25 2.78
C PHE A 97 -7.21 -10.01 2.26
N ASP A 98 -7.56 -8.77 1.92
CA ASP A 98 -8.86 -8.45 1.31
C ASP A 98 -9.00 -9.14 -0.05
N LEU A 99 -7.97 -9.05 -0.90
CA LEU A 99 -7.94 -9.78 -2.17
C LEU A 99 -8.06 -11.30 -1.94
N ALA A 100 -7.27 -11.86 -1.02
CA ALA A 100 -7.28 -13.29 -0.72
C ALA A 100 -8.67 -13.76 -0.24
N LYS A 101 -9.36 -12.95 0.57
CA LYS A 101 -10.74 -13.21 1.00
C LYS A 101 -11.71 -13.22 -0.17
N SER A 102 -11.62 -12.23 -1.06
CA SER A 102 -12.46 -12.19 -2.27
C SER A 102 -12.18 -13.37 -3.20
N LEU A 103 -10.91 -13.75 -3.38
CA LEU A 103 -10.51 -14.90 -4.20
C LEU A 103 -10.99 -16.23 -3.59
N ALA A 104 -10.94 -16.37 -2.27
CA ALA A 104 -11.42 -17.57 -1.59
C ALA A 104 -12.92 -17.81 -1.81
N GLY A 105 -13.71 -16.74 -1.93
CA GLY A 105 -15.15 -16.81 -2.22
C GLY A 105 -15.51 -16.88 -3.71
N ALA A 106 -14.52 -16.75 -4.62
CA ALA A 106 -14.78 -16.70 -6.05
C ALA A 106 -15.31 -18.03 -6.58
N LYS A 107 -16.38 -17.98 -7.36
CA LYS A 107 -17.12 -19.16 -7.81
C LYS A 107 -16.55 -19.74 -9.10
N ASN A 108 -15.82 -18.94 -9.86
CA ASN A 108 -15.26 -19.33 -11.14
C ASN A 108 -14.03 -18.51 -11.52
N LEU A 109 -13.33 -18.93 -12.58
CA LEU A 109 -12.13 -18.25 -13.07
C LEU A 109 -12.39 -16.82 -13.58
N ALA A 110 -13.58 -16.52 -14.10
CA ALA A 110 -13.89 -15.17 -14.57
C ALA A 110 -13.95 -14.17 -13.40
N GLU A 111 -14.58 -14.55 -12.29
CA GLU A 111 -14.59 -13.77 -11.04
C GLU A 111 -13.16 -13.55 -10.50
N ILE A 112 -12.30 -14.58 -10.57
CA ILE A 112 -10.89 -14.45 -10.16
C ILE A 112 -10.14 -13.40 -11.00
N VAL A 113 -10.30 -13.43 -12.33
CA VAL A 113 -9.65 -12.47 -13.24
C VAL A 113 -10.16 -11.06 -12.99
N GLU A 114 -11.46 -10.90 -12.76
CA GLU A 114 -12.07 -9.61 -12.43
C GLU A 114 -11.49 -9.03 -11.12
N LEU A 115 -11.40 -9.86 -10.08
CA LEU A 115 -10.84 -9.48 -8.77
C LEU A 115 -9.37 -9.05 -8.88
N GLN A 116 -8.54 -9.81 -9.60
CA GLN A 116 -7.13 -9.43 -9.82
C GLN A 116 -7.01 -8.11 -10.61
N SER A 117 -7.83 -7.94 -11.64
CA SER A 117 -7.85 -6.72 -12.45
C SER A 117 -8.31 -5.50 -11.65
N ALA A 118 -9.28 -5.66 -10.76
CA ALA A 118 -9.73 -4.62 -9.84
C ALA A 118 -8.64 -4.26 -8.81
N PHE A 119 -7.95 -5.27 -8.27
CA PHE A 119 -6.86 -5.08 -7.33
C PHE A 119 -5.71 -4.28 -7.95
N ILE A 120 -5.25 -4.66 -9.15
CA ILE A 120 -4.15 -3.95 -9.83
C ILE A 120 -4.50 -2.49 -10.05
N ARG A 121 -5.72 -2.20 -10.53
CA ARG A 121 -6.19 -0.80 -10.73
C ARG A 121 -6.16 -0.01 -9.43
N ARG A 122 -6.71 -0.57 -8.35
CA ARG A 122 -6.68 0.07 -7.02
C ARG A 122 -5.25 0.29 -6.53
N GLN A 123 -4.34 -0.64 -6.81
CA GLN A 123 -2.97 -0.58 -6.30
C GLN A 123 -2.18 0.59 -6.91
N PHE A 124 -2.47 1.00 -8.16
CA PHE A 124 -1.88 2.21 -8.74
C PHE A 124 -2.23 3.47 -7.93
N ASP A 125 -3.50 3.66 -7.58
CA ASP A 125 -3.96 4.81 -6.79
C ASP A 125 -3.33 4.80 -5.39
N VAL A 126 -3.24 3.61 -4.78
CA VAL A 126 -2.58 3.43 -3.48
C VAL A 126 -1.13 3.86 -3.55
N PHE A 127 -0.36 3.41 -4.54
CA PHE A 127 1.06 3.80 -4.65
C PHE A 127 1.26 5.31 -4.80
N ALA A 128 0.41 5.97 -5.59
CA ALA A 128 0.46 7.42 -5.74
C ALA A 128 0.22 8.14 -4.40
N SER A 129 -0.79 7.70 -3.63
CA SER A 129 -1.05 8.21 -2.29
C SER A 129 0.15 8.00 -1.35
N GLN A 130 0.67 6.77 -1.30
CA GLN A 130 1.78 6.41 -0.42
C GLN A 130 3.05 7.26 -0.70
N ALA A 131 3.36 7.50 -1.97
CA ALA A 131 4.48 8.37 -2.35
C ALA A 131 4.29 9.82 -1.87
N SER A 132 3.06 10.35 -1.97
CA SER A 132 2.72 11.67 -1.47
C SER A 132 2.85 11.76 0.06
N GLU A 133 2.41 10.73 0.77
CA GLU A 133 2.51 10.66 2.23
C GLU A 133 3.97 10.63 2.72
N ILE A 134 4.85 9.86 2.06
CA ILE A 134 6.29 9.83 2.36
C ILE A 134 6.90 11.21 2.12
N ARG A 135 6.60 11.84 0.97
CA ARG A 135 7.12 13.18 0.64
C ARG A 135 6.72 14.22 1.69
N ALA A 136 5.45 14.19 2.12
CA ALA A 136 4.95 15.09 3.16
C ALA A 136 5.69 14.88 4.48
N LEU A 137 5.91 13.62 4.88
CA LEU A 137 6.66 13.29 6.09
C LEU A 137 8.11 13.75 6.03
N THR A 138 8.83 13.48 4.95
CA THR A 138 10.22 13.93 4.79
C THR A 138 10.34 15.45 4.83
N SER A 139 9.39 16.16 4.21
CA SER A 139 9.34 17.63 4.25
C SER A 139 9.13 18.15 5.68
N LYS A 140 8.27 17.49 6.45
CA LYS A 140 8.04 17.80 7.86
C LYS A 140 9.30 17.58 8.70
N ILE A 141 9.95 16.42 8.58
CA ILE A 141 11.17 16.11 9.32
C ILE A 141 12.27 17.16 9.05
N ALA A 142 12.43 17.58 7.79
CA ALA A 142 13.38 18.61 7.42
C ALA A 142 13.05 19.99 8.04
N ALA A 143 11.76 20.36 8.06
CA ALA A 143 11.31 21.59 8.72
C ALA A 143 11.58 21.54 10.23
N ASP A 144 11.13 20.48 10.91
CA ASP A 144 11.26 20.29 12.36
C ASP A 144 12.74 20.30 12.81
N THR A 145 13.66 19.80 11.97
CA THR A 145 15.10 19.77 12.28
C THR A 145 15.78 21.15 12.12
N THR A 146 15.29 22.00 11.23
CA THR A 146 15.90 23.32 10.94
C THR A 146 15.25 24.48 11.69
N GLU A 147 14.02 24.31 12.16
CA GLU A 147 13.26 25.31 12.91
C GLU A 147 13.95 25.76 14.22
N PRO A 148 14.56 24.90 15.04
CA PRO A 148 15.29 25.32 16.24
C PRO A 148 16.45 26.28 15.93
N ILE A 149 17.20 26.02 14.85
CA ILE A 149 18.30 26.88 14.39
C ILE A 149 17.77 28.25 13.98
N LYS A 150 16.70 28.28 13.17
CA LYS A 150 16.06 29.52 12.73
C LYS A 150 15.55 30.34 13.93
N SER A 151 14.98 29.67 14.93
CA SER A 151 14.50 30.31 16.16
C SER A 151 15.64 30.92 16.99
N GLN A 152 16.78 30.21 17.11
CA GLN A 152 17.96 30.72 17.81
C GLN A 152 18.57 31.92 17.10
N VAL A 153 18.73 31.86 15.77
CA VAL A 153 19.27 32.99 14.99
C VAL A 153 18.39 34.22 15.14
N THR A 154 17.06 34.06 15.04
CA THR A 154 16.11 35.16 15.21
C THR A 154 16.21 35.77 16.62
N ARG A 155 16.26 34.92 17.65
CA ARG A 155 16.40 35.35 19.04
C ARG A 155 17.71 36.09 19.29
N SER A 156 18.83 35.63 18.72
CA SER A 156 20.13 36.31 18.82
C SER A 156 20.13 37.67 18.12
N LEU A 157 19.50 37.79 16.94
CA LEU A 157 19.38 39.06 16.23
C LEU A 157 18.52 40.07 16.99
N ASP A 158 17.41 39.63 17.58
CA ASP A 158 16.55 40.50 18.40
C ASP A 158 17.24 40.96 19.69
N SER A 159 18.11 40.12 20.25
CA SER A 159 18.92 40.45 21.43
C SER A 159 19.95 41.55 21.11
N ILE A 160 20.60 41.47 19.95
CA ILE A 160 21.55 42.49 19.48
C ILE A 160 20.85 43.82 19.17
N LYS A 161 19.62 43.79 18.62
CA LYS A 161 18.84 45.01 18.35
C LYS A 161 18.30 45.71 19.59
N LYS A 162 18.20 45.01 20.73
CA LYS A 162 17.71 45.55 22.00
C LYS A 162 18.82 46.08 22.91
N ALA A 163 20.09 45.78 22.60
CA ALA A 163 21.27 46.31 23.26
C ALA A 163 21.72 47.62 22.60
#